data_AF-K1T8H1-F1
#
_entry.id   AF-K1T8H1-F1
#
_cell.length_a   1.000
_cell.length_b   1.000
_cell.length_c   1.000
_cell.angle_alpha   90.00
_cell.angle_beta   90.00
_cell.angle_gamma   90.00
#
_symmetry.space_group_name_H-M   'P 1'
#
loop_
_entity.id
_entity.type
_entity.pdbx_description
1 polymer ?
#
loop_
_entity_poly.entity_id
_entity_poly.type
_entity_poly.pdbx_seq_one_letter_code
_entity_poly.pdbx_strand_id
1 'polypeptide(L)'
;MVFNTFIKCQVCGSITRVRLQVGWQEEHPIVVACGKCGTSLSGSVKIGQDRPGLKFSFDNADEIPDAEADYMVECSGEFPTVKQGKAAELEEVVITPFIRYMNRMKTDDSYEQFGKAVSQLKATEKKWKSYKRIIDLFRSNSECLVQEIQKE
;
A
#
# COMPACT_ATOMS: atom_id res chain seq x y z
N MET A 1 12.87 -0.93 -6.49
CA MET A 1 13.75 -0.21 -5.55
C MET A 1 13.07 -0.19 -4.19
N VAL A 2 13.82 -0.15 -3.09
CA VAL A 2 13.23 -0.03 -1.74
C VAL A 2 13.73 1.24 -1.08
N PHE A 3 12.81 2.00 -0.49
CA PHE A 3 13.10 3.22 0.27
C PHE A 3 12.76 2.99 1.75
N ASN A 4 13.60 3.52 2.65
CA ASN A 4 13.35 3.45 4.09
C ASN A 4 12.95 4.83 4.58
N THR A 5 11.84 4.91 5.31
CA THR A 5 11.48 6.07 6.12
C THR A 5 11.26 5.60 7.55
N PHE A 6 11.51 6.47 8.52
CA PHE A 6 11.35 6.18 9.93
C PHE A 6 10.23 7.06 10.47
N ILE A 7 9.23 6.42 11.07
CA ILE A 7 8.08 7.13 11.62
C ILE A 7 8.01 6.94 13.12
N LYS A 8 7.79 8.03 13.84
CA LYS A 8 7.58 8.04 15.28
C LYS A 8 6.08 8.14 15.57
N CYS A 9 5.56 7.19 16.33
CA CYS A 9 4.17 7.25 16.77
C CYS A 9 3.95 8.45 17.71
N GLN A 10 3.00 9.34 17.38
CA GLN A 10 2.68 10.50 18.23
C GLN A 10 2.02 10.11 19.57
N VAL A 11 1.48 8.89 19.68
CA VAL A 11 0.81 8.40 20.91
C VAL A 11 1.81 7.86 21.93
N CYS A 12 2.67 6.91 21.52
CA CYS A 12 3.55 6.20 22.46
C CYS A 12 5.05 6.42 22.21
N GLY A 13 5.40 7.20 21.19
CA GLY A 13 6.78 7.54 20.84
C GLY A 13 7.59 6.42 20.19
N SER A 14 7.03 5.22 19.99
CA SER A 14 7.73 4.10 19.36
C SER A 14 8.06 4.39 17.90
N ILE A 15 9.22 3.92 17.46
CA ILE A 15 9.76 4.15 16.12
C ILE A 15 9.54 2.91 15.26
N THR A 16 8.92 3.09 14.10
CA THR A 16 8.78 2.05 13.09
C THR A 16 9.56 2.42 11.84
N ARG A 17 10.42 1.53 11.38
CA ARG A 17 11.03 1.60 10.06
C ARG A 17 10.02 1.10 9.02
N VAL A 18 9.61 1.99 8.13
CA VAL A 18 8.76 1.66 6.98
C VAL A 18 9.66 1.43 5.78
N ARG A 19 9.67 0.19 5.28
CA ARG A 19 10.45 -0.25 4.14
C ARG A 19 9.53 -0.32 2.91
N LEU A 20 9.46 0.75 2.15
CA LEU A 20 8.57 0.87 0.99
C LEU A 20 9.21 0.30 -0.28
N GLN A 21 8.56 -0.67 -0.93
CA GLN A 21 8.85 -1.03 -2.31
C GLN A 21 8.30 0.05 -3.24
N VAL A 22 9.20 0.83 -3.84
CA VAL A 22 8.87 1.82 -4.86
C VAL A 22 8.43 1.09 -6.14
N GLY A 23 7.24 1.44 -6.60
CA GLY A 23 6.56 0.88 -7.76
C GLY A 23 6.08 1.95 -8.75
N TRP A 24 5.20 1.56 -9.66
CA TRP A 24 4.61 2.43 -10.69
C TRP A 24 3.31 3.11 -10.26
N GLN A 25 2.74 2.74 -9.12
CA GLN A 25 1.60 3.47 -8.56
C GLN A 25 2.02 4.87 -8.07
N GLU A 26 1.55 5.91 -8.76
CA GLU A 26 1.80 7.32 -8.42
C GLU A 26 1.43 7.71 -6.98
N GLU A 27 0.36 7.14 -6.44
CA GLU A 27 -0.08 7.41 -5.07
C GLU A 27 -0.83 6.19 -4.54
N HIS A 28 -0.61 5.87 -3.27
CA HIS A 28 -1.39 4.88 -2.53
C HIS A 28 -1.36 5.17 -1.03
N PRO A 29 -2.36 4.72 -0.26
CA PRO A 29 -2.36 4.84 1.19
C PRO A 29 -1.23 3.99 1.81
N ILE A 30 -0.75 4.43 2.97
CA ILE A 30 0.11 3.65 3.86
C ILE A 30 -0.54 3.67 5.23
N VAL A 31 -0.92 2.49 5.71
CA VAL A 31 -1.54 2.31 7.02
C VAL A 31 -0.77 1.25 7.77
N VAL A 32 -0.11 1.66 8.85
CA VAL A 32 0.80 0.82 9.63
C VAL A 32 0.31 0.78 11.07
N ALA A 33 0.15 -0.42 11.64
CA ALA A 33 -0.13 -0.52 13.07
C ALA A 33 1.12 -0.13 13.88
N CYS A 34 0.97 0.67 14.92
CA CYS A 34 2.08 0.88 15.86
C CYS A 34 2.34 -0.43 16.60
N GLY A 35 3.54 -0.99 16.47
CA GLY A 35 3.88 -2.29 17.08
C GLY A 35 3.83 -2.30 18.60
N LYS A 36 3.86 -1.13 19.26
CA LYS A 36 3.82 -0.98 20.71
C LYS A 36 2.40 -0.78 21.26
N CYS A 37 1.68 0.25 20.79
CA CYS A 37 0.36 0.60 21.33
C CYS A 37 -0.82 0.19 20.45
N GLY A 38 -0.57 -0.36 19.26
CA GLY A 38 -1.61 -0.87 18.35
C GLY A 38 -2.40 0.20 17.58
N THR A 39 -2.17 1.50 17.82
CA THR A 39 -2.84 2.55 17.05
C THR A 39 -2.49 2.47 15.56
N SER A 40 -3.45 2.77 14.69
CA SER A 40 -3.22 2.84 13.25
C SER A 40 -2.51 4.14 12.90
N LEU A 41 -1.30 4.06 12.33
CA LEU A 41 -0.53 5.17 11.79
C LEU A 41 -0.89 5.31 10.31
N SER A 42 -1.69 6.32 10.00
CA SER A 42 -2.30 6.50 8.69
C SER A 42 -1.58 7.58 7.90
N GLY A 43 -1.47 7.36 6.60
CA GLY A 43 -0.85 8.31 5.68
C GLY A 43 -0.99 7.88 4.23
N SER A 44 -0.25 8.57 3.37
CA SER A 44 -0.09 8.21 1.97
C SER A 44 1.34 8.42 1.51
N VAL A 45 1.68 7.78 0.38
CA VAL A 45 2.92 8.06 -0.32
C VAL A 45 2.60 8.48 -1.75
N LYS A 46 3.34 9.48 -2.24
CA LYS A 46 3.38 9.92 -3.62
C LYS A 46 4.71 9.57 -4.25
N ILE A 47 4.67 8.91 -5.40
CA ILE A 47 5.81 8.42 -6.17
C ILE A 47 5.83 9.15 -7.52
N GLY A 48 6.83 10.00 -7.74
CA GLY A 48 7.02 10.71 -8.99
C GLY A 48 7.45 9.75 -10.10
N GLN A 49 6.61 9.59 -11.13
CA GLN A 49 6.88 8.72 -12.28
C GLN A 49 7.67 9.44 -13.38
N ASP A 50 7.36 10.72 -13.65
CA ASP A 50 8.05 11.53 -14.67
C ASP A 50 9.37 12.13 -14.17
N ARG A 51 9.44 12.42 -12.86
CA ARG A 51 10.61 12.95 -12.17
C ARG A 51 10.81 12.16 -10.89
N PRO A 52 12.01 11.62 -10.64
CA PRO A 52 12.30 10.88 -9.41
C PRO A 52 11.94 11.72 -8.19
N GLY A 53 11.02 11.21 -7.37
CA GLY A 53 10.57 11.86 -6.16
C GLY A 53 9.72 10.92 -5.33
N LEU A 54 9.88 10.99 -4.02
CA LEU A 54 9.10 10.21 -3.07
C LEU A 54 8.72 11.12 -1.92
N LYS A 55 7.43 11.19 -1.61
CA LYS A 55 6.92 12.01 -0.51
C LYS A 55 5.92 11.22 0.29
N PHE A 56 6.22 11.04 1.58
CA PHE A 56 5.27 10.51 2.55
C PHE A 56 4.49 11.66 3.18
N SER A 57 3.32 11.33 3.71
CA SER A 57 2.50 12.22 4.52
C SER A 57 1.77 11.35 5.52
N PHE A 58 2.01 11.56 6.81
CA PHE A 58 1.35 10.84 7.89
C PHE A 58 0.50 11.80 8.73
N ASP A 59 -0.69 11.35 9.13
CA ASP A 59 -1.65 12.16 9.88
C ASP A 59 -1.35 12.15 11.38
N ASN A 60 -0.79 11.05 11.88
CA ASN A 60 -0.61 10.78 13.31
C ASN A 60 0.72 10.06 13.63
N ALA A 61 1.73 10.28 12.79
CA ALA A 61 3.10 9.87 13.00
C ALA A 61 4.04 10.95 12.44
N ASP A 62 5.17 11.16 13.09
CA ASP A 62 6.18 12.12 12.63
C ASP A 62 7.26 11.38 11.84
N GLU A 63 7.56 11.84 10.63
CA GLU A 63 8.76 11.40 9.92
C GLU A 63 10.00 11.93 10.63
N ILE A 64 10.91 11.02 10.98
CA ILE A 64 12.16 11.34 11.65
C ILE A 64 13.36 10.89 10.79
N PRO A 65 14.54 11.52 10.94
CA PRO A 65 15.77 11.04 10.33
C PRO A 65 16.11 9.61 10.78
N ASP A 66 17.02 8.96 10.05
CA ASP A 66 17.53 7.62 10.35
C ASP A 66 17.76 7.43 11.86
N ALA A 67 17.06 6.44 12.41
CA ALA A 67 17.02 6.15 13.84
C ALA A 67 16.98 4.65 14.08
N GLU A 68 17.38 4.22 15.27
CA GLU A 68 17.16 2.86 15.74
C GLU A 68 15.64 2.61 15.88
N ALA A 69 15.13 1.64 15.12
CA ALA A 69 13.71 1.34 15.08
C ALA A 69 13.36 0.21 16.05
N ASP A 70 12.23 0.34 16.75
CA ASP A 70 11.68 -0.74 17.58
C ASP A 70 11.07 -1.84 16.69
N TYR A 71 10.42 -1.42 15.60
CA TYR A 71 9.67 -2.27 14.69
C TYR A 71 10.04 -2.00 13.24
N MET A 72 9.82 -2.99 12.38
CA MET A 72 9.93 -2.83 10.94
C MET A 72 8.66 -3.34 10.26
N VAL A 73 8.23 -2.65 9.21
CA VAL A 73 7.15 -3.08 8.32
C VAL A 73 7.55 -2.85 6.87
N GLU A 74 7.17 -3.77 5.99
CA GLU A 74 7.28 -3.57 4.56
C GLU A 74 5.94 -3.12 3.96
N CYS A 75 6.01 -2.11 3.09
CA CYS A 75 4.85 -1.58 2.39
C CYS A 75 5.05 -1.64 0.88
N SER A 76 3.96 -1.86 0.14
CA SER A 76 3.92 -1.78 -1.32
C SER A 76 2.47 -1.57 -1.75
N GLY A 77 2.25 -0.70 -2.74
CA GLY A 77 0.93 -0.58 -3.40
C GLY A 77 0.62 -1.75 -4.34
N GLU A 78 1.61 -2.58 -4.66
CA GLU A 78 1.51 -3.59 -5.73
C GLU A 78 1.74 -5.00 -5.18
N PHE A 79 2.82 -5.20 -4.42
CA PHE A 79 3.28 -6.53 -4.06
C PHE A 79 2.87 -6.92 -2.63
N PRO A 80 2.60 -8.21 -2.38
CA PRO A 80 2.51 -8.72 -1.02
C PRO A 80 3.81 -8.48 -0.24
N THR A 81 3.71 -8.08 1.02
CA THR A 81 4.85 -7.74 1.88
C THR A 81 4.97 -8.65 3.10
N VAL A 82 6.13 -8.65 3.77
CA VAL A 82 6.27 -9.33 5.08
C VAL A 82 5.43 -8.59 6.11
N LYS A 83 4.82 -9.35 7.03
CA LYS A 83 4.11 -8.78 8.18
C LYS A 83 5.07 -7.99 9.07
N GLN A 84 4.55 -6.95 9.72
CA GLN A 84 5.29 -6.21 10.72
C GLN A 84 5.84 -7.12 11.83
N GLY A 85 7.00 -6.76 12.35
CA GLY A 85 7.65 -7.44 13.47
C GLY A 85 8.64 -6.52 14.17
N LYS A 86 9.34 -7.04 15.17
CA LYS A 86 10.45 -6.28 15.79
C LYS A 86 11.55 -6.05 14.78
N ALA A 87 12.20 -4.89 14.82
CA ALA A 87 13.23 -4.56 13.85
C ALA A 87 14.38 -5.58 13.86
N ALA A 88 14.84 -5.99 15.05
CA ALA A 88 15.91 -6.99 15.21
C ALA A 88 15.55 -8.37 14.63
N GLU A 89 14.28 -8.77 14.64
CA GLU A 89 13.84 -10.06 14.09
C GLU A 89 13.72 -10.03 12.56
N LEU A 90 13.59 -8.83 11.97
CA LEU A 90 13.38 -8.63 10.54
C LEU A 90 14.59 -8.00 9.83
N GLU A 91 15.72 -7.90 10.51
CA GLU A 91 16.95 -7.31 10.00
C GLU A 91 17.51 -8.12 8.80
N GLU A 92 17.28 -9.43 8.79
CA GLU A 92 17.64 -10.34 7.70
C GLU A 92 16.74 -10.23 6.45
N VAL A 93 15.68 -9.41 6.48
CA VAL A 93 14.81 -9.21 5.31
C VAL A 93 15.50 -8.32 4.29
N VAL A 94 16.43 -8.90 3.53
CA VAL A 94 17.21 -8.19 2.51
C VAL A 94 16.48 -8.16 1.17
N ILE A 95 15.82 -9.27 0.79
CA ILE A 95 15.21 -9.41 -0.53
C ILE A 95 13.94 -8.55 -0.65
N THR A 96 13.91 -7.70 -1.68
CA THR A 96 12.80 -6.79 -1.92
C THR A 96 11.49 -7.54 -2.22
N PRO A 97 10.32 -6.97 -1.90
CA PRO A 97 9.03 -7.54 -2.29
C PRO A 97 8.96 -7.88 -3.78
N PHE A 98 9.47 -6.98 -4.63
CA PHE A 98 9.54 -7.21 -6.08
C PHE A 98 10.34 -8.47 -6.44
N ILE A 99 11.58 -8.62 -5.95
CA ILE A 99 12.41 -9.78 -6.28
C ILE A 99 11.77 -11.08 -5.74
N ARG A 100 11.22 -11.04 -4.52
CA ARG A 100 10.52 -12.21 -3.95
C ARG A 100 9.33 -12.63 -4.80
N TYR A 101 8.60 -11.68 -5.36
CA TYR A 101 7.45 -11.97 -6.19
C TYR A 101 7.85 -12.42 -7.60
N MET A 102 8.84 -11.79 -8.22
CA MET A 102 9.41 -12.21 -9.50
C MET A 102 9.92 -13.66 -9.45
N ASN A 103 10.61 -14.05 -8.37
CA ASN A 103 11.07 -15.43 -8.20
C ASN A 103 9.94 -16.47 -8.07
N ARG A 104 8.70 -16.04 -7.81
CA ARG A 104 7.52 -16.92 -7.74
C ARG A 104 6.76 -16.98 -9.06
N MET A 105 7.06 -16.09 -10.00
CA MET A 105 6.44 -16.09 -11.32
C MET A 105 7.00 -17.25 -12.15
N LYS A 106 6.12 -17.92 -12.89
CA LYS A 106 6.45 -19.18 -13.59
C LYS A 106 6.81 -18.97 -15.06
N THR A 107 6.38 -17.85 -15.65
CA THR A 107 6.55 -17.54 -17.07
C THR A 107 6.98 -16.10 -17.25
N ASP A 108 7.61 -15.80 -18.39
CA ASP A 108 8.09 -14.45 -18.71
C ASP A 108 6.94 -13.42 -18.78
N ASP A 109 5.76 -13.84 -19.24
CA ASP A 109 4.57 -12.96 -19.34
C ASP A 109 3.87 -12.69 -18.00
N SER A 110 4.22 -13.43 -16.94
CA SER A 110 3.52 -13.37 -15.65
C SER A 110 3.52 -11.95 -15.06
N TYR A 111 4.62 -11.21 -15.25
CA TYR A 111 4.75 -9.85 -14.74
C TYR A 111 3.87 -8.86 -15.50
N GLU A 112 3.81 -8.98 -16.83
CA GLU A 112 2.94 -8.12 -17.65
C GLU A 112 1.47 -8.37 -17.32
N GLN A 113 1.08 -9.63 -17.16
CA GLN A 113 -0.29 -10.00 -16.75
C GLN A 113 -0.64 -9.43 -15.38
N PHE A 114 0.30 -9.52 -14.42
CA PHE A 114 0.14 -8.92 -13.11
C PHE A 114 -0.04 -7.39 -13.19
N GLY A 115 0.81 -6.70 -13.98
CA GLY A 115 0.69 -5.27 -14.20
C GLY A 115 -0.67 -4.86 -14.79
N LYS A 116 -1.16 -5.62 -15.77
CA LYS A 116 -2.50 -5.42 -16.35
C LYS A 116 -3.61 -5.59 -15.31
N ALA A 117 -3.53 -6.63 -14.47
CA ALA A 117 -4.51 -6.87 -13.41
C ALA A 117 -4.54 -5.72 -12.37
N VAL A 118 -3.37 -5.27 -11.90
CA VAL A 118 -3.27 -4.14 -10.97
C VAL A 118 -3.82 -2.85 -11.60
N SER A 119 -3.51 -2.60 -12.87
CA SER A 119 -4.03 -1.43 -13.61
C SER A 119 -5.56 -1.47 -13.74
N GLN A 120 -6.14 -2.64 -14.03
CA GLN A 120 -7.59 -2.82 -14.06
C GLN A 120 -8.23 -2.54 -12.70
N LEU A 121 -7.64 -3.04 -11.60
CA LEU A 121 -8.11 -2.75 -10.25
C LEU A 121 -8.11 -1.25 -9.94
N LYS A 122 -7.05 -0.53 -10.33
CA LYS A 122 -6.97 0.94 -10.16
C LYS A 122 -8.01 1.68 -11.02
N ALA A 123 -8.29 1.20 -12.22
CA ALA A 123 -9.38 1.75 -13.05
C ALA A 123 -10.76 1.51 -12.39
N THR A 124 -10.97 0.32 -11.81
CA THR A 124 -12.17 -0.01 -11.03
C THR A 124 -12.32 0.88 -9.80
N GLU A 125 -11.23 1.19 -9.08
CA GLU A 125 -11.24 2.09 -7.93
C GLU A 125 -11.85 3.46 -8.29
N LYS A 126 -11.46 4.04 -9.44
CA LYS A 126 -12.00 5.32 -9.92
C LYS A 126 -13.52 5.29 -10.14
N LYS A 127 -14.05 4.11 -10.49
CA LYS A 127 -15.49 3.86 -10.71
C LYS A 127 -16.20 3.28 -9.48
N TRP A 128 -15.50 3.10 -8.37
CA TRP A 128 -16.04 2.39 -7.21
C TRP A 128 -17.34 2.98 -6.68
N LYS A 129 -17.50 4.31 -6.70
CA LYS A 129 -18.75 4.96 -6.28
C LYS A 129 -19.95 4.55 -7.13
N SER A 130 -19.78 4.45 -8.45
CA SER A 130 -20.82 3.95 -9.35
C SER A 130 -21.11 2.48 -9.11
N TYR A 131 -20.06 1.65 -9.05
CA TYR A 131 -20.23 0.22 -8.82
C TYR A 131 -20.88 -0.09 -7.48
N LYS A 132 -20.49 0.61 -6.41
CA LYS A 132 -21.12 0.50 -5.09
C LYS A 132 -22.61 0.79 -5.17
N ARG A 133 -23.01 1.87 -5.86
CA ARG A 133 -24.43 2.21 -6.05
C ARG A 133 -25.20 1.11 -6.78
N ILE A 134 -24.63 0.55 -7.84
CA ILE A 134 -25.23 -0.60 -8.58
C ILE A 134 -25.37 -1.82 -7.64
N ILE A 135 -24.32 -2.15 -6.88
CA ILE A 135 -24.32 -3.28 -5.94
C ILE A 135 -25.35 -3.08 -4.83
N ASP A 136 -25.47 -1.87 -4.29
CA ASP A 136 -26.42 -1.54 -3.23
C ASP A 136 -27.87 -1.66 -3.75
N LEU A 137 -28.16 -1.14 -4.96
CA LEU A 137 -29.47 -1.28 -5.61
C LEU A 137 -29.82 -2.75 -5.93
N PHE A 138 -28.82 -3.54 -6.34
CA PHE A 138 -28.99 -4.98 -6.58
C PHE A 138 -29.34 -5.71 -5.27
N ARG A 139 -28.61 -5.42 -4.18
CA ARG A 139 -28.86 -6.03 -2.86
C ARG A 139 -30.22 -5.66 -2.28
N SER A 140 -30.72 -4.47 -2.55
CA SER A 140 -32.05 -4.03 -2.11
C SER A 140 -33.17 -4.43 -3.09
N ASN A 141 -32.86 -5.16 -4.16
CA ASN A 141 -33.80 -5.51 -5.25
C ASN A 141 -34.56 -4.29 -5.79
N SER A 142 -33.87 -3.17 -5.98
CA SER A 142 -34.49 -1.91 -6.40
C SER A 142 -34.86 -1.92 -7.89
N GLU A 143 -36.05 -1.40 -8.21
CA GLU A 143 -36.50 -1.18 -9.58
C GLU A 143 -35.59 -0.20 -10.36
N CYS A 144 -34.84 0.65 -9.66
CA CYS A 144 -33.91 1.61 -10.25
C CYS A 144 -32.61 0.97 -10.76
N LEU A 145 -32.37 -0.32 -10.50
CA LEU A 145 -31.13 -1.01 -10.86
C LEU A 145 -30.82 -0.93 -12.36
N VAL A 146 -31.81 -1.21 -13.22
CA VAL A 146 -31.62 -1.26 -14.68
C VAL A 146 -31.23 0.11 -15.23
N GLN A 147 -31.89 1.18 -14.77
CA GLN A 147 -31.58 2.55 -15.16
C GLN A 147 -30.16 2.95 -14.73
N GLU A 148 -29.71 2.45 -13.59
CA GLU A 148 -28.40 2.78 -13.06
C GLU A 148 -27.27 2.06 -13.80
N ILE A 149 -27.47 0.79 -14.18
CA ILE A 149 -26.52 0.03 -15.00
C ILE A 149 -26.31 0.69 -16.37
N GLN A 150 -27.36 1.27 -16.98
CA GLN A 150 -27.30 1.90 -18.30
C GLN A 150 -26.46 3.20 -18.36
N LYS A 151 -26.03 3.74 -17.22
CA LYS A 151 -25.21 4.96 -17.15
C LYS A 151 -23.70 4.70 -17.24
N GLU A 152 -23.26 3.44 -17.11
CA GLU A 152 -21.86 3.00 -17.21
C GLU A 152 -21.49 2.57 -18.63
#